data_AF-R9KB15-F1
#
_entry.id   AF-R9KB15-F1
#
_cell.length_a   1.000
_cell.length_b   1.000
_cell.length_c   1.000
_cell.angle_alpha   90.00
_cell.angle_beta   90.00
_cell.angle_gamma   90.00
#
_symmetry.space_group_name_H-M   'P 1'
#
loop_
_entity.id
_entity.type
_entity.pdbx_description
1 polymer ?
#
loop_
_entity_poly.entity_id
_entity_poly.type
_entity_poly.pdbx_seq_one_letter_code
_entity_poly.pdbx_strand_id
1 'polypeptide(L)'
;MIITELVNIYQEALTPIFRDELHIIYDGEDFISIILDGEKEEFFFTLYGVDSLRLYWCNECFIFDKARNLLVSSDTAGEIVYEEEIDIATLPRMVIELIKYLKDVVFVRKEEKIIGETPWTYDKIKRYEIKVKGIEGTLAEDYVIGNICIKHC
;
A
#
# COMPACT_ATOMS: atom_id res chain seq x y z
N MET A 1 11.24 -14.85 7.34
CA MET A 1 11.15 -14.51 5.92
C MET A 1 12.31 -13.59 5.59
N ILE A 2 13.08 -13.90 4.56
CA ILE A 2 14.10 -13.00 4.00
C ILE A 2 13.52 -12.21 2.82
N ILE A 3 14.16 -11.12 2.41
CA ILE A 3 13.61 -10.24 1.37
C ILE A 3 13.44 -10.94 0.01
N THR A 4 14.35 -11.84 -0.37
CA THR A 4 14.22 -12.63 -1.60
C THR A 4 13.00 -13.54 -1.59
N GLU A 5 12.66 -14.15 -0.44
CA GLU A 5 11.43 -14.94 -0.29
C GLU A 5 10.20 -14.05 -0.43
N LEU A 6 10.22 -12.85 0.16
CA LEU A 6 9.15 -11.88 0.07
C LEU A 6 8.90 -11.42 -1.38
N VAL A 7 9.98 -11.12 -2.12
CA VAL A 7 9.89 -10.74 -3.54
C VAL A 7 9.29 -11.87 -4.37
N ASN A 8 9.68 -13.12 -4.13
CA ASN A 8 9.09 -14.27 -4.81
C ASN A 8 7.59 -14.39 -4.53
N ILE A 9 7.14 -14.16 -3.29
CA ILE A 9 5.71 -14.15 -2.95
C ILE A 9 4.95 -13.11 -3.77
N TYR A 10 5.46 -11.88 -3.85
CA TYR A 10 4.84 -10.84 -4.66
C TYR A 10 4.87 -11.17 -6.15
N GLN A 11 6.00 -11.63 -6.66
CA GLN A 11 6.16 -11.98 -8.07
C GLN A 11 5.19 -13.10 -8.47
N GLU A 12 5.12 -14.19 -7.71
CA GLU A 12 4.21 -15.31 -7.97
C GLU A 12 2.75 -14.87 -7.96
N ALA A 13 2.36 -14.00 -7.02
CA ALA A 13 0.98 -13.56 -6.87
C ALA A 13 0.55 -12.51 -7.90
N LEU A 14 1.46 -11.62 -8.30
CA LEU A 14 1.15 -10.44 -9.12
C LEU A 14 1.44 -10.66 -10.62
N THR A 15 2.37 -11.56 -10.98
CA THR A 15 2.67 -11.88 -12.39
C THR A 15 1.42 -12.30 -13.19
N PRO A 16 0.50 -13.14 -12.68
CA PRO A 16 -0.71 -13.52 -13.42
C PRO A 16 -1.64 -12.33 -13.73
N ILE A 17 -1.55 -11.26 -12.93
CA ILE A 17 -2.42 -10.08 -13.00
C ILE A 17 -1.85 -9.02 -13.92
N PHE A 18 -0.57 -8.68 -13.75
CA PHE A 18 0.08 -7.56 -14.45
C PHE A 18 0.95 -8.01 -15.63
N ARG A 19 1.34 -9.29 -15.67
CA ARG A 19 2.10 -9.89 -16.79
C ARG A 19 3.34 -9.05 -17.13
N ASP A 20 3.43 -8.59 -18.38
CA ASP A 20 4.57 -7.84 -18.90
C ASP A 20 4.66 -6.42 -18.32
N GLU A 21 3.63 -5.93 -17.62
CA GLU A 21 3.64 -4.65 -16.90
C GLU A 21 4.35 -4.75 -15.54
N LEU A 22 4.61 -5.97 -15.05
CA LEU A 22 5.31 -6.18 -13.78
C LEU A 22 6.82 -6.14 -13.98
N HIS A 23 7.48 -5.20 -13.29
CA HIS A 23 8.94 -5.11 -13.27
C HIS A 23 9.46 -5.04 -11.85
N ILE A 24 10.58 -5.71 -11.58
CA ILE A 24 11.24 -5.72 -10.28
C ILE A 24 12.62 -5.08 -10.42
N ILE A 25 12.86 -4.04 -9.65
CA ILE A 25 14.09 -3.26 -9.63
C ILE A 25 14.77 -3.46 -8.27
N TYR A 26 16.01 -3.93 -8.31
CA TYR A 26 16.82 -4.18 -7.12
C TYR A 26 17.77 -3.00 -6.90
N ASP A 27 17.33 -2.03 -6.09
CA ASP A 27 18.07 -0.80 -5.79
C ASP A 27 19.00 -0.93 -4.56
N GLY A 28 18.95 -2.08 -3.88
CA GLY A 28 19.83 -2.44 -2.77
C GLY A 28 19.54 -3.85 -2.23
N GLU A 29 20.28 -4.28 -1.21
CA GLU A 29 20.06 -5.60 -0.59
C GLU A 29 18.68 -5.71 0.06
N ASP A 30 18.24 -4.64 0.73
CA ASP A 30 16.94 -4.56 1.42
C ASP A 30 16.00 -3.49 0.84
N PHE A 31 16.28 -3.01 -0.37
CA PHE A 31 15.54 -1.92 -1.01
C PHE A 31 15.18 -2.33 -2.44
N ILE A 32 13.90 -2.65 -2.65
CA ILE A 32 13.41 -3.25 -3.89
C ILE A 32 12.10 -2.58 -4.30
N SER A 33 12.03 -2.12 -5.54
CA SER A 33 10.82 -1.56 -6.12
C SER A 33 10.17 -2.55 -7.08
N ILE A 34 8.84 -2.68 -6.99
CA ILE A 34 8.02 -3.54 -7.85
C ILE A 34 7.01 -2.64 -8.57
N ILE A 35 7.21 -2.46 -9.86
CA ILE A 35 6.35 -1.67 -10.75
C ILE A 35 5.21 -2.55 -11.26
N LEU A 36 4.00 -1.99 -11.34
CA LEU A 36 2.77 -2.72 -11.65
C LEU A 36 2.03 -2.16 -12.88
N ASP A 37 2.60 -1.19 -13.59
CA ASP A 37 1.95 -0.50 -14.71
C ASP A 37 2.90 -0.27 -15.91
N GLY A 38 3.92 -1.11 -16.03
CA GLY A 38 4.93 -1.05 -17.08
C GLY A 38 5.94 0.06 -16.83
N GLU A 39 6.06 1.01 -17.76
CA GLU A 39 7.05 2.11 -17.68
C GLU A 39 6.45 3.42 -17.14
N LYS A 40 5.23 3.38 -16.59
CA LYS A 40 4.52 4.60 -16.16
C LYS A 40 4.89 5.03 -14.75
N GLU A 41 5.22 4.09 -13.87
CA GLU A 41 5.57 4.35 -12.47
C GLU A 41 4.46 5.12 -11.70
N GLU A 42 3.19 4.95 -12.07
CA GLU A 42 2.03 5.54 -11.39
C GLU A 42 1.34 4.54 -10.44
N PHE A 43 1.67 3.25 -10.58
CA PHE A 43 1.25 2.16 -9.71
C PHE A 43 2.42 1.22 -9.43
N PHE A 44 3.03 1.35 -8.25
CA PHE A 44 4.20 0.57 -7.86
C PHE A 44 4.32 0.53 -6.34
N PHE A 45 5.16 -0.34 -5.80
CA PHE A 45 5.51 -0.28 -4.40
C PHE A 45 6.99 -0.53 -4.16
N THR A 46 7.48 -0.04 -3.04
CA THR A 46 8.87 -0.18 -2.62
C THR A 46 8.94 -0.84 -1.26
N LEU A 47 9.75 -1.89 -1.18
CA LEU A 47 10.08 -2.64 0.03
C LEU A 47 11.27 -1.98 0.73
N TYR A 48 11.16 -1.87 2.05
CA TYR A 48 12.23 -1.47 2.96
C TYR A 48 12.40 -2.62 3.95
N GLY A 49 13.24 -3.60 3.60
CA GLY A 49 13.31 -4.89 4.29
C GLY A 49 12.04 -5.72 4.10
N VAL A 50 11.67 -6.49 5.13
CA VAL A 50 10.54 -7.44 5.08
C VAL A 50 9.30 -6.99 5.85
N ASP A 51 9.39 -5.85 6.54
CA ASP A 51 8.38 -5.38 7.50
C ASP A 51 7.87 -3.97 7.22
N SER A 52 8.37 -3.33 6.15
CA SER A 52 8.01 -1.98 5.78
C SER A 52 7.89 -1.84 4.25
N LEU A 53 6.82 -1.18 3.79
CA LEU A 53 6.49 -1.01 2.38
C LEU A 53 5.75 0.31 2.14
N ARG A 54 6.07 0.96 1.02
CA ARG A 54 5.33 2.11 0.48
C ARG A 54 4.69 1.75 -0.85
N LEU A 55 3.36 1.78 -0.95
CA LEU A 55 2.59 1.51 -2.16
C LEU A 55 2.08 2.82 -2.74
N TYR A 56 2.49 3.13 -3.97
CA TYR A 56 2.09 4.31 -4.71
C TYR A 56 1.01 3.95 -5.71
N TRP A 57 -0.08 4.69 -5.71
CA TRP A 57 -1.21 4.51 -6.62
C TRP A 57 -1.93 5.84 -6.84
N CYS A 58 -2.01 6.32 -8.08
CA CYS A 58 -2.72 7.56 -8.44
C CYS A 58 -2.29 8.81 -7.63
N ASN A 59 -0.99 9.02 -7.43
CA ASN A 59 -0.40 10.08 -6.58
C ASN A 59 -0.69 9.97 -5.07
N GLU A 60 -1.29 8.88 -4.61
CA GLU A 60 -1.44 8.56 -3.19
C GLU A 60 -0.39 7.52 -2.80
N CYS A 61 0.18 7.64 -1.60
CA CYS A 61 1.07 6.62 -1.05
C CYS A 61 0.51 6.02 0.24
N PHE A 62 0.41 4.69 0.24
CA PHE A 62 0.07 3.89 1.41
C PHE A 62 1.35 3.46 2.11
N ILE A 63 1.42 3.67 3.43
CA ILE A 63 2.55 3.31 4.27
C ILE A 63 2.13 2.15 5.17
N PHE A 64 2.84 1.03 5.03
CA PHE A 64 2.81 -0.10 5.94
C PHE A 64 4.18 -0.17 6.59
N ASP A 65 4.27 0.12 7.89
CA ASP A 65 5.55 0.17 8.60
C ASP A 65 5.43 -0.43 9.99
N LYS A 66 6.19 -1.51 10.26
CA LYS A 66 6.16 -2.19 11.56
C LYS A 66 6.62 -1.28 12.71
N ALA A 67 7.45 -0.28 12.40
CA ALA A 67 7.87 0.77 13.30
C ALA A 67 6.99 2.02 13.22
N ARG A 68 5.69 1.88 12.91
CA ARG A 68 4.68 2.98 12.83
C ARG A 68 4.82 4.07 13.90
N ASN A 69 5.07 3.69 15.15
CA ASN A 69 5.18 4.63 16.28
C ASN A 69 6.48 5.45 16.29
N LEU A 70 7.45 5.13 15.43
CA LEU A 70 8.69 5.87 15.23
C LEU A 70 8.61 6.86 14.05
N LEU A 71 7.59 6.73 13.18
CA LEU A 71 7.35 7.68 12.09
C LEU A 71 6.92 9.04 12.65
N VAL A 72 7.48 10.10 12.07
CA VAL A 72 7.14 11.48 12.42
C VAL A 72 6.19 12.10 11.39
N SER A 73 5.60 13.25 11.72
CA SER A 73 4.66 13.95 10.83
C SER A 73 5.23 14.26 9.43
N SER A 74 6.55 14.39 9.27
CA SER A 74 7.15 14.59 7.94
C SER A 74 7.21 13.31 7.10
N ASP A 75 7.23 12.14 7.74
CA ASP A 75 7.23 10.84 7.03
C ASP A 75 5.85 10.50 6.48
N THR A 76 4.80 11.01 7.14
CA THR A 76 3.39 10.65 6.89
C THR A 76 2.56 11.81 6.32
N ALA A 77 3.22 12.92 5.97
CA ALA A 77 2.57 14.14 5.51
C ALA A 77 1.80 13.91 4.20
N GLY A 78 0.47 13.85 4.29
CA GLY A 78 -0.39 13.61 3.14
C GLY A 78 -0.53 12.14 2.76
N GLU A 79 0.08 11.21 3.51
CA GLU A 79 0.12 9.79 3.19
C GLU A 79 -1.00 9.00 3.88
N ILE A 80 -1.28 7.79 3.39
CA ILE A 80 -2.27 6.87 3.94
C ILE A 80 -1.55 5.82 4.80
N VAL A 81 -1.52 6.05 6.11
CA VAL A 81 -0.77 5.17 7.02
C VAL A 81 -1.66 4.05 7.56
N TYR A 82 -1.20 2.80 7.50
CA TYR A 82 -1.82 1.68 8.18
C TYR A 82 -1.47 1.70 9.67
N GLU A 83 -2.49 1.68 10.53
CA GLU A 83 -2.33 1.98 11.97
C GLU A 83 -2.36 0.74 12.86
N GLU A 84 -2.64 -0.45 12.33
CA GLU A 84 -2.63 -1.68 13.12
C GLU A 84 -1.25 -2.33 13.16
N GLU A 85 -1.07 -3.29 14.07
CA GLU A 85 0.18 -4.04 14.19
C GLU A 85 0.45 -4.86 12.93
N ILE A 86 1.68 -4.76 12.42
CA ILE A 86 2.13 -5.47 11.23
C ILE A 86 2.82 -6.77 11.62
N ASP A 87 2.24 -7.88 11.15
CA ASP A 87 2.89 -9.19 11.13
C ASP A 87 3.49 -9.45 9.74
N ILE A 88 4.80 -9.70 9.71
CA ILE A 88 5.59 -10.01 8.52
C ILE A 88 5.04 -11.22 7.76
N ALA A 89 4.38 -12.15 8.45
CA ALA A 89 3.76 -13.31 7.80
C ALA A 89 2.47 -12.98 7.05
N THR A 90 1.72 -11.94 7.46
CA THR A 90 0.41 -11.61 6.90
C THR A 90 0.44 -10.38 5.98
N LEU A 91 1.40 -9.47 6.20
CA LEU A 91 1.61 -8.27 5.39
C LEU A 91 1.60 -8.52 3.88
N PRO A 92 2.29 -9.54 3.32
CA PRO A 92 2.35 -9.72 1.88
C PRO A 92 0.98 -10.01 1.29
N ARG A 93 0.22 -10.92 1.91
CA ARG A 93 -1.15 -11.25 1.48
C ARG A 93 -2.05 -10.02 1.52
N MET A 94 -1.97 -9.26 2.60
CA MET A 94 -2.77 -8.05 2.79
C MET A 94 -2.50 -7.01 1.68
N VAL A 95 -1.22 -6.74 1.38
CA VAL A 95 -0.82 -5.82 0.31
C VAL A 95 -1.21 -6.34 -1.07
N ILE A 96 -1.08 -7.64 -1.33
CA ILE A 96 -1.49 -8.26 -2.60
C ILE A 96 -3.00 -8.07 -2.84
N GLU A 97 -3.83 -8.28 -1.83
CA GLU A 97 -5.29 -8.09 -1.96
C GLU A 97 -5.64 -6.62 -2.16
N LEU A 98 -4.94 -5.69 -1.50
CA LEU A 98 -5.11 -4.26 -1.75
C LEU A 98 -4.72 -3.90 -3.19
N ILE A 99 -3.58 -4.37 -3.69
CA ILE A 99 -3.12 -4.12 -5.07
C ILE A 99 -4.14 -4.64 -6.09
N LYS A 100 -4.65 -5.86 -5.90
CA LYS A 100 -5.70 -6.44 -6.75
C LYS A 100 -6.93 -5.56 -6.80
N TYR A 101 -7.36 -5.04 -5.65
CA TYR A 101 -8.49 -4.14 -5.57
C TYR A 101 -8.23 -2.81 -6.29
N LEU A 102 -7.07 -2.18 -6.02
CA LEU A 102 -6.69 -0.87 -6.56
C LEU A 102 -6.50 -0.86 -8.08
N LYS A 103 -6.13 -2.00 -8.68
CA LYS A 103 -5.96 -2.15 -10.13
C LYS A 103 -7.22 -1.78 -10.92
N ASP A 104 -8.39 -2.11 -10.37
CA ASP A 104 -9.66 -2.06 -11.09
C ASP A 104 -10.48 -0.79 -10.75
N VAL A 105 -9.87 0.16 -10.04
CA VAL A 105 -10.52 1.39 -9.60
C VAL A 105 -9.64 2.61 -9.83
N VAL A 106 -10.26 3.79 -9.84
CA VAL A 106 -9.59 5.08 -10.01
C VAL A 106 -9.89 5.95 -8.80
N PHE A 107 -8.85 6.61 -8.28
CA PHE A 107 -8.97 7.55 -7.19
C PHE A 107 -9.87 8.75 -7.53
N VAL A 108 -10.75 9.13 -6.60
CA VAL A 108 -11.57 10.34 -6.71
C VAL A 108 -11.21 11.36 -5.64
N ARG A 109 -11.20 10.94 -4.38
CA ARG A 109 -10.82 11.79 -3.25
C ARG A 109 -10.53 10.97 -2.00
N LYS A 110 -9.81 11.58 -1.07
CA LYS A 110 -9.52 11.05 0.26
C LYS A 110 -10.07 11.99 1.33
N GLU A 111 -10.65 11.40 2.37
CA GLU A 111 -11.06 12.09 3.59
C GLU A 111 -10.32 11.47 4.78
N GLU A 112 -9.85 12.33 5.68
CA GLU A 112 -9.06 11.92 6.84
C GLU A 112 -9.76 12.34 8.14
N LYS A 113 -9.81 11.43 9.10
CA LYS A 113 -10.30 11.72 10.46
C LYS A 113 -9.25 11.35 11.49
N ILE A 114 -8.76 12.33 12.23
CA ILE A 114 -7.87 12.09 13.38
C ILE A 114 -8.68 11.34 14.45
N ILE A 115 -8.16 10.20 14.89
CA ILE A 115 -8.76 9.34 15.91
C ILE A 115 -7.86 9.15 17.14
N GLY A 116 -6.61 9.62 17.08
CA GLY A 116 -5.67 9.58 18.19
C GLY A 116 -4.32 10.19 17.82
N GLU A 117 -3.33 9.94 18.67
CA GLU A 117 -1.94 10.34 18.48
C GLU A 117 -1.04 9.16 18.83
N THR A 118 0.12 9.09 18.19
CA THR A 118 1.16 8.11 18.53
C THR A 118 1.63 8.33 19.99
N PRO A 119 2.18 7.31 20.68
CA PRO A 119 2.60 7.43 22.09
C PRO A 119 3.56 8.58 22.37
N TRP A 120 4.36 8.97 21.38
CA TRP A 120 5.34 10.06 21.46
C TRP A 120 4.84 11.37 20.85
N THR A 121 3.57 11.42 20.40
CA THR A 121 2.91 12.59 19.79
C THR A 121 3.62 13.17 18.56
N TYR A 122 4.52 12.40 17.94
CA TYR A 122 5.24 12.83 16.73
C TYR A 122 4.35 12.83 15.48
N ASP A 123 3.25 12.08 15.54
CA ASP A 123 2.27 11.99 14.47
C ASP A 123 0.87 11.63 15.00
N LYS A 124 -0.14 11.91 14.18
CA LYS A 124 -1.55 11.66 14.46
C LYS A 124 -1.97 10.30 13.88
N ILE A 125 -2.77 9.56 14.64
CA ILE A 125 -3.42 8.35 14.17
C ILE A 125 -4.70 8.75 13.44
N LYS A 126 -4.87 8.30 12.20
CA LYS A 126 -5.98 8.70 11.35
C LYS A 126 -6.79 7.50 10.85
N ARG A 127 -8.07 7.73 10.60
CA ARG A 127 -8.91 6.87 9.77
C ARG A 127 -9.06 7.51 8.40
N TYR A 128 -8.93 6.70 7.35
CA TYR A 128 -9.02 7.15 5.97
C TYR A 128 -10.29 6.62 5.31
N GLU A 129 -11.03 7.49 4.64
CA GLU A 129 -12.09 7.12 3.70
C GLU A 129 -11.68 7.56 2.30
N ILE A 130 -11.46 6.60 1.41
CA ILE A 130 -11.03 6.84 0.04
C ILE A 130 -12.23 6.57 -0.87
N LYS A 131 -12.57 7.54 -1.71
CA LYS A 131 -13.60 7.40 -2.73
C LYS A 131 -12.96 7.01 -4.05
N VAL A 132 -13.52 6.00 -4.67
CA VAL A 132 -13.05 5.49 -5.95
C VAL A 132 -14.20 5.31 -6.93
N LYS A 133 -13.87 5.32 -8.21
CA LYS A 133 -14.77 4.89 -9.30
C LYS A 133 -14.26 3.58 -9.85
N GLY A 134 -15.16 2.64 -10.10
CA GLY A 134 -14.81 1.42 -10.83
C GLY A 134 -14.46 1.75 -12.28
N ILE A 135 -13.59 0.94 -12.87
CA ILE A 135 -13.40 0.91 -14.31
C ILE A 135 -14.64 0.23 -14.94
N GLU A 136 -14.96 0.57 -16.19
CA GLU A 136 -16.17 0.08 -16.85
C GLU A 136 -16.23 -1.47 -16.81
N GLY A 137 -17.31 -2.01 -16.23
CA GLY A 137 -17.51 -3.46 -16.08
C GLY A 137 -17.08 -4.06 -14.74
N THR A 138 -16.51 -3.28 -13.80
CA THR A 138 -16.13 -3.76 -12.46
C THR A 138 -17.21 -3.44 -11.43
N LEU A 139 -17.82 -4.47 -10.83
CA LEU A 139 -18.59 -4.36 -9.60
C LEU A 139 -17.64 -4.66 -8.45
N ALA A 140 -17.14 -3.62 -7.78
CA ALA A 140 -16.33 -3.82 -6.60
C ALA A 140 -17.13 -3.39 -5.36
N GLU A 141 -17.06 -4.22 -4.33
CA GLU A 141 -17.61 -3.93 -3.01
C GLU A 141 -16.71 -2.92 -2.30
N ASP A 142 -17.22 -2.31 -1.22
CA ASP A 142 -16.36 -1.51 -0.35
C ASP A 142 -15.24 -2.40 0.21
N TYR A 143 -14.01 -1.91 0.18
CA TYR A 143 -12.83 -2.61 0.70
C TYR A 143 -12.38 -1.98 2.02
N VAL A 144 -12.09 -2.80 3.01
CA VAL A 144 -11.65 -2.34 4.33
C VAL A 144 -10.41 -3.09 4.76
N ILE A 145 -9.40 -2.33 5.18
CA ILE A 145 -8.12 -2.81 5.67
C ILE A 145 -7.72 -1.93 6.86
N GLY A 146 -7.93 -2.46 8.07
CA GLY A 146 -7.74 -1.75 9.34
C GLY A 146 -8.42 -0.38 9.39
N ASN A 147 -7.63 0.69 9.50
CA ASN A 147 -8.11 2.08 9.56
C ASN A 147 -8.42 2.71 8.19
N ILE A 148 -8.30 1.96 7.09
CA ILE A 148 -8.50 2.45 5.72
C ILE A 148 -9.76 1.80 5.14
N CYS A 149 -10.68 2.63 4.64
CA CYS A 149 -11.90 2.19 3.97
C CYS A 149 -11.95 2.80 2.58
N ILE A 150 -12.07 1.97 1.56
CA ILE A 150 -12.18 2.36 0.16
C ILE A 150 -13.62 2.09 -0.28
N LYS A 151 -14.30 3.14 -0.76
CA LYS A 151 -15.73 3.11 -1.07
C LYS A 151 -16.00 3.55 -2.50
N HIS A 152 -16.91 2.86 -3.16
CA HIS A 152 -17.37 3.24 -4.49
C HIS A 152 -18.27 4.48 -4.46
N CYS A 153 -18.20 5.29 -5.52
CA CYS A 153 -19.05 6.47 -5.72
C CYS A 153 -19.59 6.59 -7.14
#